data_AF-W6JHV4-F1
#
_entry.id   AF-W6JHV4-F1
#
_cell.length_a   1.000
_cell.length_b   1.000
_cell.length_c   1.000
_cell.angle_alpha   90.00
_cell.angle_beta   90.00
_cell.angle_gamma   90.00
#
_symmetry.space_group_name_H-M   'P 1'
#
loop_
_entity.id
_entity.type
_entity.pdbx_description
1 polymer ?
#
loop_
_entity_poly.entity_id
_entity_poly.type
_entity_poly.pdbx_seq_one_letter_code
_entity_poly.pdbx_strand_id
1 'polypeptide(L)'
;CQYCSVGCGYKAYTWPINKQGGFDAKSNKFGVDLSKQQNAETAAWYAPSMYNIVKQDSKDVHLVIKPDVDCVVNSGLGSIRGARMAENHTSQQRNTQLQRLTDPMVWRYGSMQPTNWDDALDLVARVTTAVINEQREDG
;
A
#
# COMPACT_ATOMS: atom_id res chain seq x y z
N CYS A 1 -4.36 -8.66 5.08
CA CYS A 1 -4.78 -8.32 3.69
C CYS A 1 -5.72 -7.11 3.76
N GLN A 2 -5.63 -6.16 2.83
CA GLN A 2 -6.44 -4.91 2.86
C GLN A 2 -7.92 -5.08 2.43
N TYR A 3 -8.30 -6.25 1.90
CA TYR A 3 -9.53 -6.36 1.12
C TYR A 3 -10.65 -7.11 1.87
N CYS A 4 -10.87 -8.40 1.58
CA CYS A 4 -12.02 -9.13 2.09
C CYS A 4 -11.87 -9.58 3.56
N SER A 5 -13.01 -9.89 4.19
CA SER A 5 -13.16 -10.27 5.59
C SER A 5 -12.29 -11.44 6.07
N VAL A 6 -11.86 -12.33 5.17
CA VAL A 6 -10.99 -13.47 5.51
C VAL A 6 -9.74 -13.01 6.26
N GLY A 7 -9.20 -11.83 5.94
CA GLY A 7 -8.10 -11.27 6.73
C GLY A 7 -6.77 -12.03 6.57
N CYS A 8 -6.50 -12.64 5.41
CA CYS A 8 -5.26 -13.39 5.15
C CYS A 8 -4.00 -12.63 5.61
N GLY A 9 -3.08 -13.35 6.27
CA GLY A 9 -1.82 -12.83 6.76
C GLY A 9 -0.77 -12.65 5.66
N TYR A 10 -0.03 -11.56 5.74
CA TYR A 10 1.04 -11.18 4.81
C TYR A 10 2.20 -10.56 5.58
N LYS A 11 3.41 -10.69 5.04
CA LYS A 11 4.61 -10.00 5.52
C LYS A 11 5.02 -8.94 4.49
N ALA A 12 5.34 -7.74 4.96
CA ALA A 12 5.89 -6.65 4.16
C ALA A 12 7.40 -6.57 4.41
N TYR A 13 8.19 -6.74 3.36
CA TYR A 13 9.64 -6.62 3.40
C TYR A 13 10.05 -5.34 2.67
N THR A 14 10.81 -4.49 3.34
CA THR A 14 11.31 -3.24 2.78
C THR A 14 12.82 -3.15 2.91
N TRP A 15 13.48 -2.58 1.90
CA TRP A 15 14.91 -2.34 1.93
C TRP A 15 15.32 -1.14 1.05
N PRO A 16 16.48 -0.50 1.30
CA PRO A 16 16.89 0.69 0.57
C PRO A 16 17.00 0.47 -0.95
N ILE A 17 16.61 1.46 -1.74
CA ILE A 17 16.54 1.40 -3.22
C ILE A 17 17.84 0.99 -3.94
N ASN A 18 18.99 1.23 -3.31
CA ASN A 18 20.31 0.90 -3.89
C ASN A 18 20.92 -0.38 -3.28
N LYS A 19 20.09 -1.21 -2.64
CA LYS A 19 20.49 -2.50 -2.08
C LYS A 19 19.62 -3.61 -2.65
N GLN A 20 20.17 -4.80 -2.74
CA GLN A 20 19.44 -6.01 -3.14
C GLN A 20 20.04 -7.23 -2.47
N GLY A 21 19.25 -8.31 -2.37
CA GLY A 21 19.76 -9.63 -2.03
C GLY A 21 20.48 -10.28 -3.22
N GLY A 22 21.15 -11.39 -2.99
CA GLY A 22 21.74 -12.23 -4.02
C GLY A 22 21.01 -13.57 -4.21
N PHE A 23 21.57 -14.42 -5.05
CA PHE A 23 20.98 -15.73 -5.34
C PHE A 23 21.39 -16.81 -4.32
N ASP A 24 22.54 -16.67 -3.67
CA ASP A 24 23.01 -17.64 -2.68
C ASP A 24 22.19 -17.56 -1.38
N ALA A 25 22.12 -18.68 -0.66
CA ALA A 25 21.31 -18.82 0.55
C ALA A 25 21.62 -17.80 1.65
N LYS A 26 22.85 -17.26 1.73
CA LYS A 26 23.23 -16.32 2.79
C LYS A 26 22.85 -14.88 2.47
N SER A 27 22.59 -14.56 1.20
CA SER A 27 22.35 -13.20 0.72
C SER A 27 20.88 -12.88 0.41
N ASN A 28 19.95 -13.80 0.67
CA ASN A 28 18.51 -13.55 0.52
C ASN A 28 17.71 -13.89 1.77
N LYS A 29 16.50 -13.31 1.87
CA LYS A 29 15.64 -13.44 3.04
C LYS A 29 15.11 -14.87 3.27
N PHE A 30 15.11 -15.71 2.24
CA PHE A 30 14.53 -17.05 2.28
C PHE A 30 15.52 -18.11 2.77
N GLY A 31 16.83 -17.85 2.76
CA GLY A 31 17.82 -18.83 3.18
C GLY A 31 18.02 -19.98 2.20
N VAL A 32 17.68 -19.80 0.92
CA VAL A 32 17.72 -20.85 -0.12
C VAL A 32 18.53 -20.42 -1.34
N ASP A 33 18.97 -21.39 -2.15
CA ASP A 33 19.58 -21.13 -3.45
C ASP A 33 18.51 -20.75 -4.50
N LEU A 34 18.45 -19.47 -4.85
CA LEU A 34 17.51 -18.92 -5.82
C LEU A 34 17.97 -19.07 -7.27
N SER A 35 19.18 -19.61 -7.53
CA SER A 35 19.59 -19.94 -8.91
C SER A 35 18.93 -21.22 -9.42
N LYS A 36 18.22 -21.94 -8.55
CA LYS A 36 17.51 -23.17 -8.87
C LYS A 36 16.00 -22.94 -8.97
N GLN A 37 15.37 -23.70 -9.86
CA GLN A 37 13.92 -23.74 -9.96
C GLN A 37 13.32 -24.15 -8.61
N GLN A 38 12.29 -23.44 -8.19
CA GLN A 38 11.59 -23.71 -6.94
C GLN A 38 10.44 -24.68 -7.17
N ASN A 39 10.13 -25.48 -6.14
CA ASN A 39 8.99 -26.39 -6.15
C ASN A 39 7.65 -25.64 -6.07
N ALA A 40 6.56 -26.38 -6.31
CA ALA A 40 5.21 -25.89 -6.08
C ALA A 40 5.05 -25.36 -4.63
N GLU A 41 4.23 -24.32 -4.48
CA GLU A 41 3.91 -23.68 -3.19
C GLU A 41 5.12 -23.20 -2.38
N THR A 42 6.24 -22.89 -3.05
CA THR A 42 7.44 -22.39 -2.37
C THR A 42 7.20 -21.08 -1.60
N ALA A 43 7.81 -20.98 -0.42
CA ALA A 43 7.88 -19.73 0.32
C ALA A 43 8.86 -18.73 -0.31
N ALA A 44 9.79 -19.19 -1.16
CA ALA A 44 10.92 -18.44 -1.71
C ALA A 44 10.65 -17.85 -3.10
N TRP A 45 9.41 -17.45 -3.37
CA TRP A 45 9.01 -16.82 -4.63
C TRP A 45 7.93 -15.76 -4.40
N TYR A 46 7.89 -14.73 -5.23
CA TYR A 46 6.81 -13.75 -5.25
C TYR A 46 6.51 -13.32 -6.68
N ALA A 47 5.25 -13.00 -6.96
CA ALA A 47 4.82 -12.49 -8.26
C ALA A 47 5.26 -11.03 -8.44
N PRO A 48 5.37 -10.52 -9.69
CA PRO A 48 5.64 -9.10 -9.95
C PRO A 48 4.65 -8.15 -9.26
N SER A 49 3.38 -8.53 -9.15
CA SER A 49 2.32 -7.75 -8.49
C SER A 49 2.51 -7.63 -6.96
N MET A 50 3.33 -8.51 -6.37
CA MET A 50 3.73 -8.47 -4.97
C MET A 50 4.91 -7.55 -4.71
N TYR A 51 5.51 -6.93 -5.74
CA TYR A 51 6.64 -6.01 -5.65
C TYR A 51 6.29 -4.58 -6.05
N ASN A 52 6.85 -3.60 -5.33
CA ASN A 52 6.81 -2.19 -5.71
C ASN A 52 8.00 -1.38 -5.15
N ILE A 53 8.08 -0.09 -5.49
CA ILE A 53 8.95 0.89 -4.84
C ILE A 53 8.06 1.94 -4.19
N VAL A 54 8.19 2.18 -2.89
CA VAL A 54 7.33 3.10 -2.15
C VAL A 54 8.16 4.06 -1.31
N LYS A 55 7.54 5.14 -0.83
CA LYS A 55 8.18 6.02 0.16
C LYS A 55 7.99 5.47 1.57
N GLN A 56 9.10 5.37 2.30
CA GLN A 56 9.17 5.14 3.74
C GLN A 56 10.15 6.13 4.34
N ASP A 57 9.73 6.88 5.36
CA ASP A 57 10.53 7.95 5.99
C ASP A 57 11.16 8.91 4.95
N SER A 58 10.32 9.33 3.98
CA SER A 58 10.68 10.17 2.83
C SER A 58 11.68 9.57 1.83
N LYS A 59 12.19 8.36 2.07
CA LYS A 59 13.12 7.65 1.18
C LYS A 59 12.39 6.62 0.34
N ASP A 60 12.85 6.45 -0.90
CA ASP A 60 12.35 5.38 -1.74
C ASP A 60 12.96 4.05 -1.27
N VAL A 61 12.10 3.05 -1.07
CA VAL A 61 12.48 1.69 -0.66
C VAL A 61 11.80 0.69 -1.58
N HIS A 62 12.48 -0.42 -1.83
CA HIS A 62 11.81 -1.59 -2.38
C HIS A 62 10.80 -2.13 -1.38
N LEU A 63 9.71 -2.71 -1.89
CA LEU A 63 8.64 -3.30 -1.11
C LEU A 63 8.25 -4.64 -1.73
N VAL A 64 8.20 -5.69 -0.92
CA VAL A 64 7.52 -6.95 -1.25
C VAL A 64 6.45 -7.22 -0.21
N ILE A 65 5.19 -7.39 -0.64
CA ILE A 65 4.08 -7.83 0.21
C ILE A 65 3.71 -9.26 -0.17
N LYS A 66 4.16 -10.23 0.63
CA LYS A 66 4.01 -11.67 0.34
C LYS A 66 3.08 -12.36 1.34
N PRO A 67 2.21 -13.30 0.91
CA PRO A 67 1.42 -14.11 1.83
C PRO A 67 2.31 -14.84 2.84
N ASP A 68 1.86 -14.86 4.09
CA ASP A 68 2.57 -15.54 5.17
C ASP A 68 2.22 -17.02 5.23
N VAL A 69 3.23 -17.89 5.13
CA VAL A 69 3.07 -19.34 5.20
C VAL A 69 2.71 -19.82 6.60
N ASP A 70 3.10 -19.06 7.63
CA ASP A 70 2.85 -19.40 9.03
C ASP A 70 1.48 -18.90 9.52
N CYS A 71 0.75 -18.13 8.69
CA CYS A 71 -0.54 -17.60 9.08
C CYS A 71 -1.61 -18.68 8.98
N VAL A 72 -2.19 -19.06 10.13
CA VAL A 72 -3.24 -20.09 10.24
C VAL A 72 -4.50 -19.82 9.41
N VAL A 73 -4.73 -18.57 8.99
CA VAL A 73 -5.90 -18.17 8.21
C VAL A 73 -5.79 -18.60 6.75
N ASN A 74 -4.60 -18.44 6.15
CA ASN A 74 -4.40 -18.64 4.72
C ASN A 74 -3.30 -19.63 4.37
N SER A 75 -2.46 -20.04 5.33
CA SER A 75 -1.40 -21.03 5.14
C SER A 75 -0.55 -20.76 3.90
N GLY A 76 -0.16 -19.49 3.67
CA GLY A 76 0.62 -19.08 2.50
C GLY A 76 -0.18 -18.77 1.24
N LEU A 77 -1.51 -18.98 1.22
CA LEU A 77 -2.35 -18.63 0.07
C LEU A 77 -2.51 -17.11 -0.06
N GLY A 78 -2.43 -16.63 -1.29
CA GLY A 78 -2.73 -15.25 -1.65
C GLY A 78 -3.76 -15.19 -2.76
N SER A 79 -4.94 -14.64 -2.49
CA SER A 79 -5.94 -14.40 -3.53
C SER A 79 -5.45 -13.40 -4.59
N ILE A 80 -6.03 -13.41 -5.79
CA ILE A 80 -5.73 -12.43 -6.85
C ILE A 80 -5.87 -10.97 -6.40
N ARG A 81 -6.71 -10.71 -5.39
CA ARG A 81 -6.87 -9.38 -4.78
C ARG A 81 -5.71 -9.07 -3.84
N GLY A 82 -5.43 -9.95 -2.87
CA GLY A 82 -4.37 -9.74 -1.87
C GLY A 82 -2.95 -9.78 -2.45
N ALA A 83 -2.71 -10.63 -3.44
CA ALA A 83 -1.42 -10.80 -4.11
C ALA A 83 -0.96 -9.60 -4.95
N ARG A 84 -1.80 -8.58 -5.12
CA ARG A 84 -1.47 -7.33 -5.82
C ARG A 84 -1.48 -6.09 -4.89
N MET A 85 -1.43 -6.29 -3.57
CA MET A 85 -1.37 -5.17 -2.63
C MET A 85 -0.18 -4.26 -2.92
N ALA A 86 1.01 -4.80 -3.22
CA ALA A 86 2.18 -3.98 -3.49
C ALA A 86 2.03 -3.15 -4.77
N GLU A 87 1.60 -3.75 -5.88
CA GLU A 87 1.29 -3.05 -7.14
C GLU A 87 0.19 -1.97 -6.97
N ASN A 88 -0.70 -2.16 -6.00
CA ASN A 88 -1.72 -1.19 -5.62
C ASN A 88 -1.28 -0.18 -4.54
N HIS A 89 0.02 -0.11 -4.19
CA HIS A 89 0.56 1.04 -3.46
C HIS A 89 1.01 2.13 -4.43
N THR A 90 0.87 3.39 -4.01
CA THR A 90 1.35 4.53 -4.82
C THR A 90 2.86 4.52 -4.95
N SER A 91 3.34 4.62 -6.18
CA SER A 91 4.75 4.75 -6.53
C SER A 91 4.93 5.78 -7.62
N GLN A 92 5.75 6.80 -7.36
CA GLN A 92 6.19 7.74 -8.39
C GLN A 92 7.25 7.09 -9.29
N GLN A 93 8.11 6.24 -8.73
CA GLN A 93 9.19 5.56 -9.45
C GLN A 93 8.67 4.49 -10.42
N ARG A 94 7.53 3.87 -10.09
CA ARG A 94 6.90 2.82 -10.91
C ARG A 94 5.57 3.25 -11.54
N ASN A 95 5.18 4.52 -11.40
CA ASN A 95 3.93 5.07 -11.95
C ASN A 95 2.68 4.26 -11.58
N THR A 96 2.60 3.78 -10.34
CA THR A 96 1.44 3.02 -9.84
C THR A 96 0.57 3.90 -8.93
N GLN A 97 -0.74 3.78 -9.08
CA GLN A 97 -1.76 4.50 -8.30
C GLN A 97 -1.57 6.03 -8.25
N LEU A 98 -1.25 6.65 -9.39
CA LEU A 98 -1.05 8.10 -9.50
C LEU A 98 -2.35 8.91 -9.31
N GLN A 99 -3.50 8.26 -9.39
CA GLN A 99 -4.81 8.85 -9.12
C GLN A 99 -5.11 9.05 -7.62
N ARG A 100 -4.24 8.58 -6.71
CA ARG A 100 -4.44 8.78 -5.27
C ARG A 100 -4.35 10.27 -4.94
N LEU A 101 -5.38 10.81 -4.26
CA LEU A 101 -5.41 12.21 -3.83
C LEU A 101 -4.20 12.55 -2.96
N THR A 102 -3.57 13.69 -3.23
CA THR A 102 -2.38 14.19 -2.52
C THR A 102 -2.67 15.44 -1.69
N ASP A 103 -3.63 16.24 -2.13
CA ASP A 103 -3.95 17.54 -1.55
C ASP A 103 -5.45 17.61 -1.22
N PRO A 104 -5.85 18.33 -0.16
CA PRO A 104 -7.23 18.74 0.03
C PRO A 104 -7.76 19.49 -1.19
N MET A 105 -9.01 19.23 -1.56
CA MET A 105 -9.65 19.85 -2.72
C MET A 105 -10.93 20.57 -2.30
N VAL A 106 -11.12 21.81 -2.76
CA VAL A 106 -12.31 22.63 -2.50
C VAL A 106 -12.92 23.08 -3.82
N TRP A 107 -14.27 23.03 -3.92
CA TRP A 107 -14.99 23.58 -5.06
C TRP A 107 -15.02 25.10 -4.98
N ARG A 108 -14.28 25.78 -5.86
CA ARG A 108 -14.27 27.24 -5.99
C ARG A 108 -13.88 27.65 -7.40
N TYR A 109 -14.28 28.84 -7.82
CA TYR A 109 -13.97 29.37 -9.15
C TYR A 109 -14.40 28.43 -10.31
N GLY A 110 -15.49 27.68 -10.12
CA GLY A 110 -16.07 26.79 -11.14
C GLY A 110 -15.41 25.41 -11.28
N SER A 111 -14.50 25.00 -10.39
CA SER A 111 -13.89 23.66 -10.41
C SER A 111 -13.34 23.22 -9.06
N MET A 112 -12.87 21.98 -8.96
CA MET A 112 -12.11 21.50 -7.80
C MET A 112 -10.68 22.06 -7.84
N GLN A 113 -10.30 22.80 -6.80
CA GLN A 113 -8.98 23.42 -6.68
C GLN A 113 -8.25 22.86 -5.47
N PRO A 114 -6.94 22.56 -5.57
CA PRO A 114 -6.16 22.15 -4.42
C PRO A 114 -6.02 23.31 -3.43
N THR A 115 -5.92 22.96 -2.15
CA THR A 115 -5.68 23.93 -1.07
C THR A 115 -4.92 23.28 0.09
N ASN A 116 -4.57 24.05 1.11
CA ASN A 116 -3.92 23.54 2.31
C ASN A 116 -4.94 22.96 3.32
N TRP A 117 -4.44 22.24 4.32
CA TRP A 117 -5.29 21.61 5.32
C TRP A 117 -6.09 22.60 6.15
N ASP A 118 -5.50 23.74 6.54
CA ASP A 118 -6.17 24.73 7.37
C ASP A 118 -7.39 25.34 6.66
N ASP A 119 -7.25 25.70 5.38
CA ASP A 119 -8.36 26.24 4.55
C ASP A 119 -9.48 25.20 4.36
N ALA A 120 -9.11 23.97 3.99
CA ALA A 120 -10.09 22.91 3.78
C ALA A 120 -10.86 22.55 5.07
N LEU A 121 -10.13 22.44 6.19
CA LEU A 121 -10.73 22.09 7.48
C LEU A 121 -11.56 23.24 8.06
N ASP A 122 -11.11 24.49 7.95
CA ASP A 122 -11.87 25.68 8.40
C ASP A 122 -13.20 25.78 7.66
N LEU A 123 -13.20 25.61 6.34
CA LEU A 123 -14.43 25.64 5.53
C LEU A 123 -15.42 24.55 5.96
N VAL A 124 -14.95 23.29 6.07
CA VAL A 124 -15.79 22.16 6.49
C VAL A 124 -16.36 22.41 7.89
N ALA A 125 -15.52 22.84 8.83
CA ALA A 125 -15.93 23.05 10.22
C ALA A 125 -16.99 24.16 10.35
N ARG A 126 -16.80 25.31 9.67
CA ARG A 126 -17.74 26.43 9.73
C ARG A 126 -19.11 26.08 9.16
N VAL A 127 -19.14 25.46 7.97
CA VAL A 127 -20.41 25.08 7.33
C VAL A 127 -21.14 24.03 8.17
N THR A 128 -20.43 22.98 8.61
CA THR A 128 -21.01 21.93 9.46
C THR A 128 -21.57 22.51 10.76
N THR A 129 -20.81 23.36 11.44
CA THR A 129 -21.23 24.00 12.70
C THR A 129 -22.44 24.92 12.49
N ALA A 130 -22.47 25.69 11.40
CA ALA A 130 -23.61 26.56 11.10
C ALA A 130 -24.90 25.74 10.88
N VAL A 131 -24.83 24.67 10.10
CA VAL A 131 -25.97 23.78 9.84
C VAL A 131 -26.44 23.13 11.16
N ILE A 132 -25.53 22.58 11.96
CA ILE A 132 -25.89 21.98 13.24
C ILE A 132 -26.52 22.99 14.20
N ASN A 133 -26.01 24.22 14.25
CA ASN A 133 -26.57 25.26 15.12
C ASN A 133 -27.98 25.68 14.70
N GLU A 134 -28.29 25.66 13.40
CA GLU A 134 -29.60 26.06 12.86
C GLU A 134 -30.62 24.92 12.85
N GLN A 135 -30.16 23.70 12.50
CA GLN A 135 -31.02 22.56 12.16
C GLN A 135 -30.83 21.34 13.08
N ARG A 136 -29.91 21.41 14.05
CA ARG A 136 -29.40 20.26 14.84
C ARG A 136 -28.66 19.25 13.96
N GLU A 137 -28.26 18.13 14.54
CA GLU A 137 -27.43 17.12 13.86
C GLU A 137 -28.18 16.37 12.73
N ASP A 138 -29.52 16.29 12.81
CA ASP A 138 -30.34 15.53 11.86
C ASP A 138 -30.74 16.31 10.59
N GLY A 139 -30.68 17.65 10.62
CA GLY A 139 -31.17 18.52 9.54
C GLY A 139 -32.67 18.80 9.56
#